data_AF-A0A6P2F2G4-F1
#
_entry.id   AF-A0A6P2F2G4-F1
#
_cell.length_a   1.000
_cell.length_b   1.000
_cell.length_c   1.000
_cell.angle_alpha   90.00
_cell.angle_beta   90.00
_cell.angle_gamma   90.00
#
_symmetry.space_group_name_H-M   'P 1'
#
loop_
_entity.id
_entity.type
_entity.pdbx_description
1 polymer ?
#
loop_
_entity_poly.entity_id
_entity_poly.type
_entity_poly.pdbx_seq_one_letter_code
_entity_poly.pdbx_strand_id
1 'polypeptide(L)'
;MELKHLYEMTSLERYNFWRTNLLEAQKFWATVNPDNVDLCDWRDPEGEELDEIVDYSTPPSCGTLACFGGWLPWAPYFAEMGVRQNPGRGTPEIGAGERYECGSNVAKYLFGEWYLFDSRESREGGTDHAVAATRIANRLAEVERVIDELTRPEA
;
A
#
# COMPACT_ATOMS: atom_id res chain seq x y z
N MET A 1 5.50 -13.73 9.32
CA MET A 1 6.36 -13.74 8.10
C MET A 1 7.62 -12.94 8.40
N GLU A 2 8.82 -13.46 8.08
CA GLU A 2 10.06 -12.67 8.21
C GLU A 2 10.30 -11.83 6.95
N LEU A 3 10.54 -10.53 7.11
CA LEU A 3 10.79 -9.59 6.01
C LEU A 3 12.01 -9.97 5.14
N LYS A 4 12.93 -10.80 5.66
CA LYS A 4 14.13 -11.26 4.96
C LYS A 4 13.87 -11.95 3.62
N HIS A 5 12.66 -12.47 3.42
CA HIS A 5 12.30 -13.28 2.26
C HIS A 5 12.56 -12.58 0.90
N LEU A 6 12.42 -11.25 0.81
CA LEU A 6 12.63 -10.53 -0.47
C LEU A 6 14.10 -10.44 -0.90
N TYR A 7 15.05 -10.41 0.05
CA TYR A 7 16.48 -10.27 -0.27
C TYR A 7 17.09 -11.57 -0.80
N GLU A 8 16.42 -12.70 -0.54
CA GLU A 8 16.82 -14.03 -1.00
C GLU A 8 16.15 -14.42 -2.33
N MET A 9 15.11 -13.69 -2.75
CA MET A 9 14.46 -13.87 -4.04
C MET A 9 15.36 -13.43 -5.19
N THR A 10 15.35 -14.24 -6.26
CA THR A 10 15.78 -13.82 -7.59
C THR A 10 14.96 -12.62 -8.05
N SER A 11 15.46 -11.90 -9.07
CA SER A 11 14.71 -10.79 -9.68
C SER A 11 13.33 -11.25 -10.14
N LEU A 12 13.23 -12.38 -10.84
CA LEU A 12 11.96 -12.88 -11.36
C LEU A 12 10.96 -13.22 -10.24
N GLU A 13 11.40 -13.89 -9.17
CA GLU A 13 10.55 -14.18 -8.01
C GLU A 13 10.03 -12.89 -7.35
N ARG A 14 10.90 -11.89 -7.20
CA ARG A 14 10.55 -10.60 -6.59
C ARG A 14 9.52 -9.83 -7.40
N TYR A 15 9.69 -9.76 -8.72
CA TYR A 15 8.71 -9.10 -9.58
C TYR A 15 7.38 -9.87 -9.63
N ASN A 16 7.40 -11.20 -9.62
CA ASN A 16 6.16 -12.00 -9.51
C ASN A 16 5.44 -11.81 -8.16
N PHE A 17 6.19 -11.66 -7.07
CA PHE A 17 5.64 -11.29 -5.77
C PHE A 17 4.94 -9.93 -5.83
N TRP A 18 5.61 -8.89 -6.34
CA TRP A 18 4.99 -7.57 -6.52
C TRP A 18 3.78 -7.60 -7.45
N ARG A 19 3.83 -8.37 -8.54
CA ARG A 19 2.69 -8.56 -9.45
C ARG A 19 1.48 -9.11 -8.73
N THR A 20 1.67 -10.14 -7.91
CA THR A 20 0.59 -10.79 -7.14
C THR A 20 -0.05 -9.78 -6.18
N ASN A 21 0.79 -9.04 -5.44
CA ASN A 21 0.30 -8.02 -4.52
C ASN A 21 -0.46 -6.90 -5.26
N LEU A 22 0.02 -6.44 -6.42
CA LEU A 22 -0.65 -5.40 -7.21
C LEU A 22 -2.01 -5.87 -7.73
N LEU A 23 -2.15 -7.14 -8.12
CA LEU A 23 -3.43 -7.72 -8.55
C LEU A 23 -4.42 -7.81 -7.38
N GLU A 24 -3.97 -8.25 -6.19
CA GLU A 24 -4.83 -8.30 -5.01
C GLU A 24 -5.21 -6.89 -4.51
N ALA A 25 -4.27 -5.94 -4.59
CA ALA A 25 -4.51 -4.53 -4.34
C ALA A 25 -5.61 -3.97 -5.27
N GLN A 26 -5.52 -4.25 -6.57
CA GLN A 26 -6.50 -3.78 -7.55
C GLN A 26 -7.90 -4.35 -7.29
N LYS A 27 -8.00 -5.65 -6.99
CA LYS A 27 -9.28 -6.30 -6.65
C LYS A 27 -9.92 -5.68 -5.41
N PHE A 28 -9.14 -5.50 -4.36
CA PHE A 28 -9.62 -4.90 -3.12
C PHE A 28 -9.97 -3.42 -3.30
N TRP A 29 -9.16 -2.64 -4.02
CA TRP A 29 -9.41 -1.21 -4.21
C TRP A 29 -10.73 -0.93 -4.93
N ALA A 30 -11.15 -1.84 -5.82
CA ALA A 30 -12.45 -1.77 -6.48
C ALA A 30 -13.65 -1.92 -5.50
N THR A 31 -13.44 -2.42 -4.28
CA THR A 31 -14.49 -2.56 -3.26
C THR A 31 -14.49 -1.40 -2.26
N VAL A 32 -13.47 -0.53 -2.28
CA VAL A 32 -13.40 0.65 -1.41
C VAL A 32 -14.33 1.74 -1.95
N ASN A 33 -15.20 2.28 -1.09
CA ASN A 33 -16.07 3.40 -1.45
C ASN A 33 -15.21 4.63 -1.77
N PRO A 34 -15.32 5.22 -2.98
CA PRO A 34 -14.56 6.41 -3.35
C PRO A 34 -14.70 7.60 -2.39
N ASP A 35 -15.86 7.76 -1.76
CA ASP A 35 -16.13 8.87 -0.82
C ASP A 35 -15.35 8.74 0.50
N ASN A 36 -14.79 7.56 0.79
CA ASN A 36 -13.99 7.31 1.97
C ASN A 36 -12.47 7.48 1.72
N VAL A 37 -12.07 7.98 0.55
CA VAL A 37 -10.66 8.12 0.15
C VAL A 37 -10.26 9.59 0.08
N ASP A 38 -9.23 9.94 0.83
CA ASP A 38 -8.57 11.25 0.82
C ASP A 38 -7.04 11.06 0.71
N LEU A 39 -6.41 11.67 -0.30
CA LEU A 39 -4.96 11.64 -0.54
C LEU A 39 -4.26 12.95 -0.16
N CYS A 40 -4.96 13.93 0.42
CA CYS A 40 -4.41 15.27 0.64
C CYS A 40 -3.43 15.34 1.82
N ASP A 41 -3.58 14.54 2.89
CA ASP A 41 -2.66 14.58 4.03
C ASP A 41 -2.56 13.28 4.85
N TRP A 42 -1.38 13.04 5.45
CA TRP A 42 -1.16 11.99 6.46
C TRP A 42 -1.74 12.45 7.81
N ARG A 43 -2.26 11.53 8.65
CA ARG A 43 -2.58 11.92 10.04
C ARG A 43 -1.30 12.37 10.72
N ASP A 44 -1.23 13.63 11.12
CA ASP A 44 -0.40 14.00 12.26
C ASP A 44 -1.31 14.04 13.50
N PRO A 45 -1.27 13.01 14.37
CA PRO A 45 -2.03 13.04 15.62
C PRO A 45 -1.55 14.14 16.58
N GLU A 46 -0.46 14.85 16.29
CA GLU A 46 0.00 16.00 17.07
C GLU A 46 -0.71 17.32 16.69
N GLY A 47 -1.54 17.34 15.63
CA GLY A 47 -2.15 18.56 15.09
C GLY A 47 -3.63 18.79 15.40
N GLU A 48 -4.39 17.78 15.82
CA GLU A 48 -5.81 17.90 16.17
C GLU A 48 -6.06 17.41 17.60
N GLU A 49 -6.70 18.24 18.42
CA GLU A 49 -7.02 17.98 19.82
C GLU A 49 -7.76 16.63 19.96
N LEU A 50 -7.07 15.63 20.53
CA LEU A 50 -7.56 14.27 20.77
C LEU A 50 -8.57 14.24 21.92
N ASP A 51 -9.76 14.80 21.72
CA ASP A 51 -10.87 14.74 22.69
C ASP A 51 -11.79 13.52 22.49
N GLU A 52 -11.63 12.75 21.41
CA GLU A 52 -12.40 11.52 21.18
C GLU A 52 -11.48 10.30 20.99
N ILE A 53 -11.83 9.22 21.69
CA ILE A 53 -11.20 7.91 21.54
C ILE A 53 -11.40 7.46 20.10
N VAL A 54 -10.33 7.52 19.30
CA VAL A 54 -10.32 6.98 17.94
C VAL A 54 -10.47 5.46 18.05
N ASP A 55 -11.61 4.93 17.59
CA ASP A 55 -11.85 3.50 17.49
C ASP A 55 -11.11 2.93 16.27
N TYR A 56 -10.05 2.16 16.54
CA TYR A 56 -9.21 1.52 15.53
C TYR A 56 -9.76 0.18 15.02
N SER A 57 -10.95 -0.24 15.45
CA SER A 57 -11.61 -1.48 14.98
C SER A 57 -12.50 -1.27 13.75
N THR A 58 -12.76 -0.02 13.39
CA THR A 58 -13.63 0.38 12.28
C THR A 58 -12.78 0.85 11.10
N PRO A 59 -13.10 0.44 9.84
CA PRO A 59 -12.47 1.04 8.66
C PRO A 59 -12.70 2.56 8.67
N PRO A 60 -11.68 3.37 8.37
CA PRO A 60 -11.76 4.82 8.53
C PRO A 60 -12.91 5.40 7.70
N SER A 61 -13.78 6.17 8.36
CA SER A 61 -14.93 6.85 7.73
C SER A 61 -14.58 8.24 7.18
N CYS A 62 -13.34 8.40 6.71
CA CYS A 62 -12.61 9.62 6.32
C CYS A 62 -12.18 10.54 7.49
N GLY A 63 -10.93 11.00 7.45
CA GLY A 63 -10.38 11.94 8.42
C GLY A 63 -8.94 11.71 8.85
N THR A 64 -8.20 10.75 8.25
CA THR A 64 -6.73 10.71 8.06
C THR A 64 -6.17 9.27 7.97
N LEU A 65 -5.80 8.88 6.75
CA LEU A 65 -4.98 7.73 6.35
C LEU A 65 -4.67 7.95 4.86
N ALA A 66 -3.74 8.85 4.57
CA ALA A 66 -3.31 9.11 3.21
C ALA A 66 -3.05 7.78 2.49
N CYS A 67 -3.84 7.57 1.44
CA CYS A 67 -3.57 6.63 0.36
C CYS A 67 -3.86 5.16 0.65
N PHE A 68 -4.01 4.40 -0.43
CA PHE A 68 -4.26 2.94 -0.44
C PHE A 68 -3.48 2.17 0.65
N GLY A 69 -2.28 2.62 1.02
CA GLY A 69 -1.51 2.10 2.15
C GLY A 69 -2.29 2.01 3.46
N GLY A 70 -3.08 3.02 3.80
CA GLY A 70 -3.95 3.01 4.97
C GLY A 70 -5.09 2.01 4.88
N TRP A 71 -5.52 1.60 3.69
CA TRP A 71 -6.58 0.59 3.53
C TRP A 71 -6.06 -0.84 3.50
N LEU A 72 -4.75 -1.04 3.32
CA LEU A 72 -4.12 -2.36 3.24
C LEU A 72 -4.44 -3.30 4.42
N PRO A 73 -4.43 -2.86 5.69
CA PRO A 73 -4.75 -3.75 6.81
C PRO A 73 -6.18 -4.34 6.77
N TRP A 74 -7.09 -3.75 6.01
CA TRP A 74 -8.48 -4.21 5.86
C TRP A 74 -8.69 -5.13 4.66
N ALA A 75 -7.70 -5.25 3.79
CA ALA A 75 -7.73 -6.22 2.71
C ALA A 75 -7.38 -7.62 3.26
N PRO A 76 -8.26 -8.63 3.13
CA PRO A 76 -8.04 -9.94 3.75
C PRO A 76 -6.68 -10.56 3.40
N TYR A 77 -6.29 -10.48 2.13
CA TYR A 77 -5.00 -10.98 1.64
C TYR A 77 -3.80 -10.38 2.39
N PHE A 78 -3.78 -9.06 2.58
CA PHE A 78 -2.68 -8.37 3.23
C PHE A 78 -2.73 -8.52 4.75
N ALA A 79 -3.92 -8.58 5.35
CA ALA A 79 -4.10 -8.90 6.76
C ALA A 79 -3.55 -10.30 7.10
N GLU A 80 -3.80 -11.31 6.26
CA GLU A 80 -3.26 -12.66 6.42
C GLU A 80 -1.73 -12.71 6.26
N MET A 81 -1.17 -11.83 5.43
CA MET A 81 0.28 -11.60 5.35
C MET A 81 0.86 -10.91 6.60
N GLY A 82 0.01 -10.45 7.52
CA GLY A 82 0.43 -9.76 8.73
C GLY A 82 0.63 -8.27 8.55
N VAL A 83 0.10 -7.67 7.48
CA VAL A 83 -0.06 -6.22 7.39
C VAL A 83 -1.10 -5.81 8.43
N ARG A 84 -0.73 -4.88 9.29
CA ARG A 84 -1.60 -4.33 10.34
C ARG A 84 -1.53 -2.81 10.33
N GLN A 85 -2.48 -2.18 11.00
CA GLN A 85 -2.43 -0.74 11.20
C GLN A 85 -1.46 -0.40 12.34
N ASN A 86 -0.61 0.61 12.14
CA ASN A 86 0.16 1.20 13.21
C ASN A 86 -0.78 2.01 14.15
N PRO A 87 -0.85 1.71 15.45
CA PRO A 87 -1.81 2.35 16.34
C PRO A 87 -1.49 3.82 16.64
N GLY A 88 -0.25 4.26 16.46
CA GLY A 88 0.16 5.64 16.73
C GLY A 88 0.03 6.56 15.51
N ARG A 89 0.12 6.03 14.30
CA ARG A 89 0.17 6.82 13.04
C ARG A 89 -0.90 6.46 12.03
N GLY A 90 -1.62 5.35 12.26
CA GLY A 90 -2.60 4.81 11.33
C GLY A 90 -2.02 4.18 10.06
N THR A 91 -0.74 4.35 9.78
CA THR A 91 -0.05 3.83 8.58
C THR A 91 0.00 2.30 8.57
N PRO A 92 0.13 1.64 7.40
CA PRO A 92 0.36 0.20 7.37
C PRO A 92 1.72 -0.13 7.97
N GLU A 93 1.81 -1.27 8.64
CA GLU A 93 3.06 -1.87 9.09
C GLU A 93 3.06 -3.38 8.86
N ILE A 94 4.24 -3.95 8.62
CA ILE A 94 4.42 -5.40 8.41
C ILE A 94 5.77 -5.83 8.96
N GLY A 95 5.82 -6.99 9.62
CA GLY A 95 7.04 -7.57 10.19
C GLY A 95 6.86 -8.09 11.61
N ALA A 96 7.97 -8.43 12.28
CA ALA A 96 7.96 -8.99 13.63
C ALA A 96 9.20 -8.57 14.43
N GLY A 97 9.02 -8.26 15.72
CA GLY A 97 10.10 -7.86 16.62
C GLY A 97 10.76 -6.54 16.21
N GLU A 98 12.10 -6.49 16.22
CA GLU A 98 12.88 -5.31 15.82
C GLU A 98 12.90 -5.06 14.30
N ARG A 99 12.30 -5.96 13.50
CA ARG A 99 12.27 -5.87 12.05
C ARG A 99 10.85 -5.68 11.57
N TYR A 100 10.43 -4.42 11.44
CA TYR A 100 9.16 -4.05 10.84
C TYR A 100 9.36 -2.91 9.84
N GLU A 101 8.57 -2.92 8.78
CA GLU A 101 8.41 -1.80 7.86
C GLU A 101 7.15 -1.04 8.22
N CYS A 102 7.15 0.28 8.01
CA CYS A 102 6.02 1.16 8.29
C CYS A 102 5.86 2.20 7.17
N GLY A 103 4.62 2.57 6.85
CA GLY A 103 4.29 3.58 5.86
C GLY A 103 4.82 3.26 4.46
N SER A 104 5.57 4.19 3.85
CA SER A 104 6.15 4.04 2.52
C SER A 104 7.14 2.86 2.40
N ASN A 105 7.76 2.42 3.50
CA ASN A 105 8.57 1.20 3.48
C ASN A 105 7.72 -0.05 3.20
N VAL A 106 6.48 -0.10 3.70
CA VAL A 106 5.53 -1.17 3.36
C VAL A 106 5.20 -1.14 1.88
N ALA A 107 5.06 0.06 1.30
CA ALA A 107 4.83 0.26 -0.13
C ALA A 107 5.96 -0.36 -0.96
N LYS A 108 7.19 0.02 -0.64
CA LYS A 108 8.37 -0.56 -1.30
C LYS A 108 8.47 -2.06 -1.10
N TYR A 109 8.22 -2.55 0.11
CA TYR A 109 8.32 -3.98 0.42
C TYR A 109 7.33 -4.78 -0.44
N LEU A 110 6.05 -4.42 -0.38
CA LEU A 110 4.96 -5.17 -1.01
C LEU A 110 4.83 -4.91 -2.51
N PHE A 111 5.23 -3.74 -3.01
CA PHE A 111 4.93 -3.31 -4.39
C PHE A 111 6.17 -2.85 -5.18
N GLY A 112 7.34 -2.78 -4.53
CA GLY A 112 8.56 -2.29 -5.14
C GLY A 112 8.54 -0.79 -5.48
N GLU A 113 7.58 -0.04 -4.94
CA GLU A 113 7.38 1.38 -5.20
C GLU A 113 7.11 2.11 -3.88
N TRP A 114 7.93 3.10 -3.54
CA TRP A 114 7.84 3.87 -2.30
C TRP A 114 6.60 4.76 -2.28
N TYR A 115 6.33 5.38 -3.42
CA TYR A 115 5.41 6.51 -3.54
C TYR A 115 4.01 6.07 -3.96
N LEU A 116 3.77 4.76 -3.97
CA LEU A 116 2.44 4.21 -4.26
C LEU A 116 1.40 4.77 -3.28
N PHE A 117 1.82 5.09 -2.06
CA PHE A 117 0.98 5.62 -0.99
C PHE A 117 1.23 7.11 -0.69
N ASP A 118 1.95 7.84 -1.54
CA ASP A 118 2.25 9.24 -1.27
C ASP A 118 1.03 10.14 -1.37
N SER A 119 1.06 11.31 -0.75
CA SER A 119 0.00 12.29 -0.92
C SER A 119 -0.21 12.65 -2.39
N ARG A 120 -1.36 13.23 -2.68
CA ARG A 120 -1.72 13.67 -4.02
C ARG A 120 -0.73 14.71 -4.52
N GLU A 121 -0.23 14.51 -5.73
CA GLU A 121 0.57 15.49 -6.43
C GLU A 121 -0.34 16.49 -7.17
N SER A 122 0.09 17.75 -7.26
CA SER A 122 -0.68 18.83 -7.90
C SER A 122 -1.03 18.59 -9.38
N ARG A 123 -0.30 17.70 -10.05
CA ARG A 123 -0.51 17.32 -11.45
C ARG A 123 -1.51 16.17 -11.64
N GLU A 124 -1.95 15.51 -10.59
CA GLU A 124 -2.85 14.36 -10.67
C GLU A 124 -4.31 14.80 -10.81
N GLY A 125 -4.95 14.41 -11.91
CA GLY A 125 -6.36 14.70 -12.19
C GLY A 125 -7.31 13.61 -11.68
N GLY A 126 -8.57 13.97 -11.42
CA GLY A 126 -9.63 13.04 -11.02
C GLY A 126 -9.93 13.02 -9.52
N THR A 127 -10.64 12.00 -9.07
CA THR A 127 -10.88 11.74 -7.64
C THR A 127 -9.70 11.03 -7.01
N ASP A 128 -9.52 11.16 -5.71
CA ASP A 128 -8.49 10.50 -4.91
C ASP A 128 -8.49 8.97 -5.06
N HIS A 129 -9.68 8.36 -5.11
CA HIS A 129 -9.83 6.94 -5.42
C HIS A 129 -9.24 6.57 -6.80
N ALA A 130 -9.58 7.34 -7.83
CA ALA A 130 -9.08 7.15 -9.20
C ALA A 130 -7.57 7.38 -9.34
N VAL A 131 -7.01 8.33 -8.57
CA VAL A 131 -5.55 8.56 -8.53
C VAL A 131 -4.85 7.32 -7.97
N ALA A 132 -5.28 6.80 -6.83
CA ALA A 132 -4.71 5.57 -6.26
C ALA A 132 -4.86 4.37 -7.21
N ALA A 133 -6.03 4.20 -7.84
CA ALA A 133 -6.26 3.15 -8.83
C ALA A 133 -5.29 3.27 -10.02
N THR A 134 -5.03 4.49 -10.49
CA THR A 134 -4.09 4.77 -11.59
C THR A 134 -2.66 4.42 -11.20
N ARG A 135 -2.23 4.75 -9.98
CA ARG A 135 -0.88 4.41 -9.50
C ARG A 135 -0.69 2.89 -9.41
N ILE A 136 -1.67 2.14 -8.90
CA ILE A 136 -1.65 0.66 -8.87
C ILE A 136 -1.56 0.10 -10.29
N ALA A 137 -2.39 0.59 -11.21
CA ALA A 137 -2.41 0.12 -12.59
C ALA A 137 -1.10 0.40 -13.34
N ASN A 138 -0.54 1.60 -13.18
CA ASN A 138 0.73 1.98 -13.78
C ASN A 138 1.86 1.08 -13.25
N ARG A 139 1.91 0.87 -11.93
CA ARG A 139 2.94 0.03 -11.33
C ARG A 139 2.82 -1.43 -11.76
N LEU A 140 1.60 -1.95 -11.90
CA LEU A 140 1.36 -3.30 -12.43
C LEU A 140 1.90 -3.45 -13.86
N ALA A 141 1.60 -2.49 -14.74
CA ALA A 141 2.09 -2.52 -16.11
C ALA A 141 3.62 -2.47 -16.19
N GLU A 142 4.28 -1.69 -15.33
CA GLU A 142 5.74 -1.67 -15.23
C GLU A 142 6.31 -3.02 -14.79
N VAL A 143 5.73 -3.62 -13.76
CA VAL A 143 6.15 -4.94 -13.24
C VAL A 143 5.98 -6.02 -14.30
N GLU A 144 4.86 -6.04 -15.02
CA GLU A 144 4.60 -7.02 -16.08
C GLU A 144 5.60 -6.88 -17.23
N ARG A 145 5.93 -5.66 -17.64
CA ARG A 145 6.97 -5.43 -18.66
C ARG A 145 8.34 -5.99 -18.24
N VAL A 146 8.73 -5.80 -16.98
CA VAL A 146 10.01 -6.33 -16.49
C VAL A 146 10.00 -7.86 -16.41
N ILE A 147 8.89 -8.47 -16.04
CA ILE A 147 8.74 -9.94 -16.07
C ILE A 147 8.92 -10.47 -17.50
N ASP A 148 8.30 -9.81 -18.49
CA ASP A 148 8.43 -10.18 -19.89
C ASP A 148 9.88 -10.06 -20.39
N GLU A 149 10.61 -9.02 -19.95
CA GLU A 149 12.03 -8.83 -20.25
C GLU A 149 12.90 -9.94 -19.61
N LEU A 150 12.64 -10.30 -18.36
CA LEU A 150 13.39 -11.32 -17.61
C LEU A 150 13.12 -12.75 -18.08
N THR A 151 11.99 -13.00 -18.73
CA THR A 151 11.59 -14.35 -19.20
C THR A 151 11.82 -14.56 -20.68
N ARG A 152 12.28 -13.52 -21.41
CA ARG A 152 12.60 -13.64 -22.83
C ARG A 152 13.79 -14.59 -23.02
N PRO A 153 13.68 -15.59 -23.92
CA PRO A 153 14.82 -16.42 -24.28
C PRO A 153 15.94 -15.56 -24.84
N GLU A 154 17.18 -15.81 -24.43
CA GLU A 154 18.34 -15.21 -25.11
C GLU A 154 18.32 -15.66 -26.57
N ALA A 155 18.32 -14.68 -27.48
CA ALA A 155 18.25 -14.88 -28.92
C ALA A 155 19.60 -15.30 -29.52
#